data_AF-A0A6L8DR56-F1
#
_entry.id   AF-A0A6L8DR56-F1
#
_cell.length_a   1.000
_cell.length_b   1.000
_cell.length_c   1.000
_cell.angle_alpha   90.00
_cell.angle_beta   90.00
_cell.angle_gamma   90.00
#
_symmetry.space_group_name_H-M   'P 1'
#
loop_
_entity.id
_entity.type
_entity.pdbx_description
1 polymer ?
#
loop_
_entity_poly.entity_id
_entity_poly.type
_entity_poly.pdbx_seq_one_letter_code
_entity_poly.pdbx_strand_id
1 'polypeptide(L)' 'MPGATTAALLARLAARAGSGAAVRAGGDDDAVDGVQPRLVAAPGTGEGVAATLAWASSEGLSVRV' A
#
# COMPACT_ATOMS: atom_id res chain seq x y z
N MET A 1 1.05 7.68 -17.21
CA MET A 1 0.49 6.31 -17.24
C MET A 1 -1.01 6.44 -17.05
N PRO A 2 -1.88 5.98 -17.96
CA PRO A 2 -3.30 5.85 -17.65
C PRO A 2 -3.44 5.11 -16.32
N GLY A 3 -4.25 5.66 -15.40
CA GLY A 3 -4.19 5.35 -13.97
C GLY A 3 -4.27 3.85 -13.70
N ALA A 4 -3.20 3.29 -13.10
CA ALA A 4 -3.17 1.87 -12.76
C ALA A 4 -4.39 1.50 -11.90
N THR A 5 -5.06 0.41 -12.25
CA THR A 5 -6.23 -0.07 -11.49
C THR A 5 -5.80 -0.44 -10.07
N THR A 6 -6.74 -0.38 -9.12
CA THR A 6 -6.46 -0.77 -7.73
C THR A 6 -5.98 -2.22 -7.63
N ALA A 7 -6.52 -3.13 -8.46
CA ALA A 7 -6.05 -4.51 -8.55
C ALA A 7 -4.59 -4.60 -9.02
N ALA A 8 -4.18 -3.81 -10.03
CA ALA A 8 -2.80 -3.80 -10.50
C ALA A 8 -1.83 -3.25 -9.44
N LEU A 9 -2.23 -2.21 -8.70
CA LEU A 9 -1.43 -1.67 -7.61
C LEU A 9 -1.32 -2.66 -6.44
N LEU A 10 -2.41 -3.35 -6.10
CA LEU A 10 -2.43 -4.36 -5.04
C LEU A 10 -1.47 -5.50 -5.36
N ALA A 11 -1.47 -6.02 -6.60
CA ALA A 11 -0.53 -7.06 -7.03
C ALA A 11 0.93 -6.61 -6.92
N ARG A 12 1.22 -5.34 -7.26
CA ARG A 12 2.59 -4.77 -7.16
C ARG A 12 3.04 -4.59 -5.72
N LEU A 13 2.14 -4.16 -4.84
CA LEU A 13 2.38 -3.99 -3.41
C LEU A 13 2.63 -5.35 -2.74
N ALA A 14 1.80 -6.36 -3.03
CA ALA A 14 1.95 -7.72 -2.53
C ALA A 14 3.32 -8.32 -2.85
N ALA A 15 3.84 -8.05 -4.05
CA ALA A 15 5.15 -8.52 -4.47
C ALA A 15 6.33 -7.86 -3.75
N ARG A 16 6.10 -6.77 -2.98
CA ARG A 16 7.17 -5.92 -2.41
C ARG A 16 7.09 -5.75 -0.90
N ALA A 17 5.92 -5.88 -0.29
CA ALA A 17 5.71 -5.64 1.15
C ALA A 17 6.44 -6.67 2.06
N GLY A 18 7.05 -7.70 1.47
CA GLY A 18 7.81 -8.73 2.18
C GLY A 18 6.93 -9.90 2.63
N SER A 19 7.58 -11.00 3.01
CA SER A 19 6.88 -12.19 3.50
C SER A 19 6.15 -11.89 4.80
N GLY A 20 4.86 -12.24 4.88
CA GLY A 20 4.03 -12.03 6.07
C GLY A 20 3.32 -10.68 6.16
N ALA A 21 3.49 -9.77 5.17
CA ALA A 21 2.70 -8.55 5.11
C ALA A 21 1.26 -8.85 4.67
N ALA A 22 0.27 -8.37 5.43
CA ALA A 22 -1.11 -8.39 4.99
C ALA A 22 -1.36 -7.17 4.08
N VAL A 23 -1.79 -7.40 2.85
CA VAL A 23 -2.09 -6.33 1.88
C VAL A 23 -3.50 -6.51 1.32
N ARG A 24 -4.24 -5.41 1.18
CA ARG A 24 -5.60 -5.43 0.63
C ARG A 24 -5.97 -4.08 0.01
N ALA A 25 -7.08 -4.06 -0.72
CA ALA A 25 -7.72 -2.80 -1.09
C ALA A 25 -8.24 -2.10 0.17
N GLY A 26 -8.22 -0.76 0.16
CA GLY A 26 -8.83 0.03 1.22
C GLY A 26 -10.35 0.03 1.12
N GLY A 27 -10.99 0.09 2.28
CA GLY A 27 -12.43 0.25 2.47
C GLY A 27 -12.72 1.51 3.27
N ASP A 28 -14.00 1.77 3.53
CA ASP A 28 -14.43 3.00 4.22
C ASP A 28 -13.90 3.07 5.66
N ASP A 29 -13.74 1.91 6.32
CA ASP A 29 -13.18 1.79 7.67
C ASP A 29 -11.68 2.16 7.76
N ASP A 30 -10.98 2.27 6.62
CA ASP A 30 -9.57 2.64 6.55
C ASP A 30 -9.36 4.16 6.35
N ALA A 31 -10.43 4.93 6.32
CA ALA A 31 -10.35 6.35 6.09
C ALA A 31 -9.58 7.04 7.23
N VAL A 32 -8.48 7.71 6.87
CA VAL A 32 -7.72 8.58 7.77
C VAL A 32 -7.99 10.02 7.39
N ASP A 33 -8.49 10.82 8.33
CA ASP A 33 -8.97 12.19 8.12
C ASP A 33 -10.01 12.30 6.99
N GLY A 34 -10.91 11.30 6.90
CA GLY A 34 -11.95 11.24 5.87
C GLY A 34 -11.44 10.90 4.47
N VAL A 35 -10.16 10.57 4.31
CA VAL A 35 -9.59 10.15 3.02
C VAL A 35 -9.44 8.63 3.00
N GLN A 36 -10.25 7.98 2.17
CA GLN A 36 -10.19 6.53 1.94
C GLN A 36 -8.92 6.18 1.12
N PRO A 37 -8.03 5.33 1.64
CA PRO A 37 -6.88 4.87 0.89
C PRO A 37 -7.30 3.87 -0.18
N ARG A 38 -6.54 3.80 -1.28
CA ARG A 38 -6.75 2.77 -2.31
C ARG A 38 -6.25 1.40 -1.87
N LEU A 39 -5.20 1.38 -1.05
CA LEU A 39 -4.48 0.20 -0.61
C LEU A 39 -4.18 0.31 0.88
N VAL A 40 -4.19 -0.83 1.56
CA VAL A 40 -3.77 -0.96 2.96
C VAL A 40 -2.69 -2.04 3.02
N ALA A 41 -1.62 -1.77 3.75
CA ALA A 41 -0.57 -2.73 4.05
C ALA A 41 -0.32 -2.77 5.56
N ALA A 42 -0.17 -3.97 6.12
CA ALA A 42 0.29 -4.20 7.48
C ALA A 42 1.54 -5.08 7.42
N PRO A 43 2.74 -4.48 7.24
CA PRO A 43 4.00 -5.21 7.30
C PRO A 43 4.29 -5.68 8.73
N GLY A 44 4.73 -6.93 8.90
CA GLY A 44 5.04 -7.50 10.21
C GLY A 44 6.44 -7.15 10.75
N THR A 45 7.28 -6.46 9.96
CA THR A 45 8.66 -6.13 10.29
C THR A 45 9.01 -4.71 9.87
N GLY A 46 10.00 -4.10 10.52
CA GLY A 46 10.51 -2.78 10.14
C GLY A 46 11.11 -2.76 8.72
N GLU A 47 11.72 -3.86 8.28
CA GLU A 47 12.18 -4.03 6.90
C GLU A 47 11.01 -4.01 5.90
N GLY A 48 9.91 -4.68 6.22
CA GLY A 48 8.69 -4.66 5.39
C GLY A 48 8.06 -3.26 5.31
N VAL A 49 8.12 -2.48 6.38
CA VAL A 49 7.72 -1.06 6.37
C VAL A 49 8.62 -0.27 5.42
N ALA A 50 9.94 -0.38 5.56
CA ALA A 50 10.90 0.33 4.71
C ALA A 50 10.72 -0.02 3.22
N ALA A 51 10.54 -1.30 2.89
CA ALA A 51 10.29 -1.77 1.53
C ALA A 51 8.98 -1.21 0.96
N THR A 52 7.92 -1.16 1.77
CA THR A 52 6.61 -0.61 1.39
C THR A 52 6.70 0.89 1.11
N LEU A 53 7.38 1.64 1.97
CA LEU A 53 7.57 3.09 1.80
C LEU A 53 8.45 3.42 0.58
N ALA A 54 9.54 2.67 0.38
CA ALA A 54 10.41 2.84 -0.78
C ALA A 54 9.65 2.61 -2.09
N TRP A 55 8.80 1.58 -2.14
CA TRP A 55 7.94 1.35 -3.30
C TRP A 55 6.90 2.45 -3.50
N ALA A 56 6.18 2.85 -2.44
CA ALA A 56 5.17 3.91 -2.53
C ALA A 56 5.78 5.21 -3.08
N SER A 57 6.97 5.56 -2.61
CA SER A 57 7.75 6.69 -3.12
C SER A 57 8.08 6.53 -4.61
N SER A 58 8.53 5.36 -5.05
CA SER A 58 8.87 5.09 -6.46
C SER A 58 7.68 5.19 -7.42
N GLU A 59 6.46 4.91 -6.94
CA GLU A 59 5.22 5.04 -7.71
C GLU A 59 4.58 6.44 -7.55
N GLY A 60 5.16 7.34 -6.76
CA GLY A 60 4.61 8.66 -6.47
C GLY A 60 3.31 8.62 -5.66
N LEU A 61 3.13 7.59 -4.82
CA LEU A 61 1.94 7.41 -4.00
C LEU A 61 2.06 8.22 -2.70
N SER A 62 0.93 8.75 -2.24
CA SER A 62 0.82 9.32 -0.89
C SER A 62 0.62 8.21 0.15
N VAL A 63 1.29 8.34 1.29
CA VAL A 63 1.20 7.40 2.42
C VAL A 63 0.58 8.11 3.61
N ARG A 64 -0.29 7.40 4.34
CA ARG A 64 -0.82 7.78 5.66
C ARG A 64 -0.50 6.63 6.60
N VAL A 65 -0.07 6.95 7.82
CA VAL A 65 0.28 6.00 8.89
C VAL A 65 -0.61 6.21 10.09
#